data_AF-A0A1S1UBP0-F1
#
_entry.id   AF-A0A1S1UBP0-F1
#
_cell.length_a   1.000
_cell.length_b   1.000
_cell.length_c   1.000
_cell.angle_alpha   90.00
_cell.angle_beta   90.00
_cell.angle_gamma   90.00
#
_symmetry.space_group_name_H-M   'P 1'
#
loop_
_entity.id
_entity.type
_entity.pdbx_description
1 polymer ?
#
loop_
_entity_poly.entity_id
_entity_poly.type
_entity_poly.pdbx_seq_one_letter_code
_entity_poly.pdbx_strand_id
1 'polypeptide(L)'
;MPNSTNSTPAASITHPTIKRRLISMVYESLLALAVLFLPFLLFELAVQGAHTPLTEHMRQCLAFLIMGAYFIHQWSREGQTLAMKTWRLKVVLPGHAHVPLRVAAFRYILSWMWLLPALLVSSAFDLQHWTALGAIGVGILAWSATALFTGNGQFLHDKLAGTQIVQLPAPAKKSKKVAA
;
A
#
# COMPACT_ATOMS: atom_id res chain seq x y z
N MET A 1 -16.94 -26.81 -42.60
CA MET A 1 -16.58 -27.17 -41.22
C MET A 1 -16.31 -25.89 -40.45
N PRO A 2 -17.04 -25.57 -39.37
CA PRO A 2 -16.80 -24.33 -38.63
C PRO A 2 -15.59 -24.49 -37.71
N ASN A 3 -14.63 -23.57 -37.82
CA ASN A 3 -13.43 -23.52 -37.00
C ASN A 3 -13.78 -22.82 -35.68
N SER A 4 -13.82 -23.56 -34.57
CA SER A 4 -14.06 -23.02 -33.23
C SER A 4 -12.79 -22.30 -32.74
N THR A 5 -12.72 -21.00 -32.97
CA THR A 5 -11.76 -20.13 -32.28
C THR A 5 -12.08 -20.16 -30.78
N ASN A 6 -11.32 -20.95 -30.02
CA ASN A 6 -11.25 -20.84 -28.56
C ASN A 6 -10.66 -19.46 -28.22
N SER A 7 -11.51 -18.43 -28.19
CA SER A 7 -11.18 -17.16 -27.56
C SER A 7 -11.04 -17.43 -26.06
N THR A 8 -9.80 -17.58 -25.59
CA THR A 8 -9.49 -17.51 -24.15
C THR A 8 -10.17 -16.25 -23.62
N PRO A 9 -11.11 -16.35 -22.66
CA PRO A 9 -11.77 -15.16 -22.15
C PRO A 9 -10.69 -14.27 -21.55
N ALA A 10 -10.45 -13.11 -22.17
CA ALA A 10 -9.60 -12.09 -21.61
C ALA A 10 -10.11 -11.84 -20.19
N ALA A 11 -9.32 -12.25 -19.19
CA ALA A 11 -9.72 -12.16 -17.79
C ALA A 11 -10.12 -10.71 -17.51
N SER A 12 -11.43 -10.47 -17.32
CA SER A 12 -11.98 -9.15 -17.12
C SER A 12 -11.33 -8.56 -15.86
N ILE A 13 -10.53 -7.51 -16.03
CA ILE A 13 -9.87 -6.84 -14.91
C ILE A 13 -10.94 -6.14 -14.10
N THR A 14 -11.27 -6.70 -12.94
CA THR A 14 -12.23 -6.09 -12.01
C THR A 14 -11.52 -5.04 -11.17
N HIS A 15 -11.94 -3.79 -11.28
CA HIS A 15 -11.46 -2.72 -10.42
C HIS A 15 -12.08 -2.85 -9.02
N PRO A 16 -11.27 -2.85 -7.95
CA PRO A 16 -11.78 -2.96 -6.59
C PRO A 16 -12.56 -1.70 -6.19
N THR A 17 -13.61 -1.89 -5.40
CA THR A 17 -14.37 -0.77 -4.83
C THR A 17 -13.51 0.03 -3.84
N ILE A 18 -13.78 1.34 -3.72
CA ILE A 18 -13.07 2.24 -2.79
C ILE A 18 -13.14 1.71 -1.35
N LYS A 19 -14.31 1.20 -0.92
CA LYS A 19 -14.50 0.61 0.43
C LYS A 19 -13.50 -0.51 0.72
N ARG A 20 -13.27 -1.43 -0.23
CA ARG A 20 -12.31 -2.54 -0.04
C ARG A 20 -10.88 -2.04 0.05
N ARG A 21 -10.53 -1.02 -0.75
CA ARG A 21 -9.20 -0.40 -0.69
C ARG A 21 -8.98 0.28 0.67
N LEU A 22 -9.96 1.03 1.17
CA LEU A 22 -9.89 1.69 2.48
C LEU A 22 -9.76 0.70 3.64
N ILE A 23 -10.57 -0.36 3.68
CA ILE A 23 -10.47 -1.38 4.74
C ILE A 23 -9.12 -2.11 4.66
N SER A 24 -8.63 -2.40 3.45
CA SER A 24 -7.29 -2.97 3.28
C SER A 24 -6.20 -2.02 3.80
N MET A 25 -6.33 -0.70 3.61
CA MET A 25 -5.38 0.29 4.16
C MET A 25 -5.42 0.32 5.69
N VAL A 26 -6.59 0.31 6.30
CA VAL A 26 -6.73 0.26 7.77
C VAL A 26 -6.09 -1.01 8.33
N TYR A 27 -6.34 -2.15 7.69
CA TYR A 27 -5.72 -3.43 8.06
C TYR A 27 -4.20 -3.35 7.91
N GLU A 28 -3.70 -2.78 6.80
CA GLU A 28 -2.27 -2.58 6.59
C GLU A 28 -1.64 -1.72 7.68
N SER A 29 -2.32 -0.68 8.18
CA SER A 29 -1.82 0.16 9.28
C SER A 29 -1.63 -0.63 10.59
N LEU A 30 -2.56 -1.52 10.92
CA LEU A 30 -2.43 -2.41 12.09
C LEU A 30 -1.24 -3.35 11.93
N LEU A 31 -1.06 -3.87 10.72
CA LEU A 31 0.03 -4.78 10.42
C LEU A 31 1.39 -4.08 10.41
N ALA A 32 1.45 -2.86 9.87
CA ALA A 32 2.61 -1.98 9.93
C ALA A 32 3.03 -1.69 11.36
N LEU A 33 2.07 -1.41 12.26
CA LEU A 33 2.35 -1.23 13.68
C LEU A 33 3.00 -2.49 14.29
N ALA A 34 2.47 -3.68 13.97
CA ALA A 34 3.05 -4.94 14.44
C ALA A 34 4.47 -5.18 13.87
N VAL A 35 4.69 -4.89 12.59
CA VAL A 35 6.01 -5.04 11.93
C VAL A 35 7.04 -4.09 12.52
N LEU A 36 6.64 -2.84 12.84
CA LEU A 36 7.53 -1.84 13.42
C LEU A 36 7.80 -2.05 14.91
N PHE A 37 6.94 -2.77 15.63
CA PHE A 37 7.05 -2.95 17.06
C PHE A 37 8.40 -3.53 17.49
N LEU A 38 8.83 -4.65 16.88
CA LEU A 38 10.07 -5.32 17.28
C LEU A 38 11.33 -4.51 16.94
N PRO A 39 11.50 -3.94 15.73
CA PRO A 39 12.62 -3.05 15.43
C PRO A 39 12.68 -1.84 16.35
N PHE A 40 11.53 -1.21 16.65
CA PHE A 40 11.51 -0.08 17.58
C PHE A 40 11.84 -0.49 19.01
N LEU A 41 11.33 -1.62 19.48
CA LEU A 41 11.67 -2.13 20.81
C LEU A 41 13.19 -2.33 20.96
N LEU A 42 13.83 -2.97 19.98
CA LEU A 42 15.27 -3.18 19.99
C LEU A 42 16.05 -1.86 19.92
N PHE A 43 15.59 -0.92 19.09
CA PHE A 43 16.21 0.39 18.95
C PHE A 43 16.12 1.21 20.24
N GLU A 44 14.95 1.26 20.87
CA GLU A 44 14.73 2.01 22.12
C GLU A 44 15.51 1.41 23.29
N LEU A 45 15.66 0.09 23.34
CA LEU A 45 16.55 -0.58 24.31
C LEU A 45 18.02 -0.20 24.08
N ALA A 46 18.47 -0.14 22.82
CA ALA A 46 19.85 0.21 22.49
C ALA A 46 20.18 1.69 22.79
N VAL A 47 19.19 2.57 22.63
CA VAL A 47 19.32 4.02 22.82
C VAL A 47 18.91 4.46 24.23
N GLN A 48 18.44 3.53 25.07
CA GLN A 48 18.00 3.76 26.45
C GLN A 48 16.93 4.86 26.56
N GLY A 49 16.05 4.97 25.56
CA GLY A 49 15.01 6.01 25.52
C GLY A 49 15.55 7.45 25.34
N ALA A 50 16.75 7.63 24.79
CA ALA A 50 17.28 8.98 24.57
C ALA A 50 16.43 9.79 23.56
N HIS A 51 16.11 11.02 23.95
CA HIS A 51 15.36 12.00 23.17
C HIS A 51 16.30 13.11 22.68
N THR A 52 17.19 12.78 21.75
CA THR A 52 18.03 13.77 21.07
C THR A 52 17.54 13.93 19.63
N PRO A 53 17.82 15.08 18.98
CA PRO A 53 17.47 15.25 17.57
C PRO A 53 18.01 14.10 16.71
N LEU A 54 19.24 13.62 16.98
CA LEU A 54 19.82 12.50 16.25
C LEU A 54 18.99 11.22 16.40
N THR A 55 18.58 10.86 17.62
CA THR A 55 17.83 9.62 17.86
C THR A 55 16.42 9.68 17.28
N GLU A 56 15.82 10.86 17.18
CA GLU A 56 14.56 11.08 16.47
C GLU A 56 14.69 10.83 14.96
N HIS A 57 15.71 11.39 14.32
CA HIS A 57 15.97 11.13 12.90
C HIS A 57 16.29 9.64 12.65
N MET A 58 17.01 8.99 13.58
CA MET A 58 17.28 7.55 13.49
C MET A 58 16.00 6.71 13.61
N ARG A 59 15.06 7.05 14.50
CA ARG A 59 13.73 6.41 14.58
C ARG A 59 12.98 6.53 13.25
N GLN A 60 12.95 7.74 12.68
CA GLN A 60 12.28 7.99 11.39
C GLN A 60 12.92 7.19 10.26
N CYS A 61 14.26 7.16 10.20
CA CYS A 61 15.01 6.38 9.22
C CYS A 61 14.75 4.87 9.37
N LEU A 62 14.74 4.37 10.61
CA LEU A 62 14.43 2.97 10.90
C LEU A 62 13.02 2.60 10.41
N ALA A 63 12.01 3.42 10.72
CA ALA A 63 10.65 3.20 10.25
C ALA A 63 10.58 3.18 8.72
N PHE A 64 11.24 4.13 8.06
CA PHE A 64 11.32 4.20 6.60
C PHE A 64 11.95 2.94 6.00
N LEU A 65 13.08 2.49 6.54
CA LEU A 65 13.79 1.33 6.00
C LEU A 65 13.01 0.01 6.22
N ILE A 66 12.46 -0.20 7.41
CA ILE A 66 11.68 -1.40 7.73
C ILE A 66 10.40 -1.46 6.89
N MET A 67 9.67 -0.34 6.80
CA MET A 67 8.45 -0.27 5.98
C MET A 67 8.75 -0.43 4.50
N GLY A 68 9.86 0.16 4.02
CA GLY A 68 10.32 0.00 2.65
C GLY A 68 10.63 -1.46 2.35
N ALA A 69 11.45 -2.10 3.19
CA ALA A 69 11.79 -3.51 3.04
C ALA A 69 10.55 -4.40 3.01
N TYR A 70 9.60 -4.18 3.93
CA TYR A 70 8.33 -4.90 3.98
C TYR A 70 7.53 -4.75 2.68
N PHE A 71 7.15 -3.52 2.32
CA PHE A 71 6.29 -3.30 1.15
C PHE A 71 6.95 -3.68 -0.17
N ILE A 72 8.21 -3.29 -0.35
CA ILE A 72 8.95 -3.58 -1.58
C ILE A 72 9.07 -5.09 -1.76
N HIS A 73 9.43 -5.83 -0.71
CA HIS A 73 9.55 -7.30 -0.78
C HIS A 73 8.20 -7.96 -1.12
N GLN A 74 7.12 -7.56 -0.45
CA GLN A 74 5.78 -8.13 -0.70
C GLN A 74 5.27 -7.83 -2.12
N TRP A 75 5.47 -6.60 -2.60
CA TRP A 75 5.04 -6.21 -3.95
C TRP A 75 5.89 -6.85 -5.04
N SER A 76 7.21 -6.96 -4.86
CA SER A 76 8.07 -7.57 -5.86
C SER A 76 7.88 -9.08 -5.98
N ARG A 77 7.58 -9.76 -4.86
CA ARG A 77 7.45 -11.22 -4.83
C ARG A 77 6.08 -11.70 -5.33
N GLU A 78 5.01 -11.16 -4.76
CA GLU A 78 3.65 -11.66 -5.03
C GLU A 78 2.70 -10.58 -5.57
N GLY A 79 3.11 -9.30 -5.52
CA GLY A 79 2.22 -8.17 -5.80
C GLY A 79 1.13 -7.99 -4.74
N GLN A 80 1.24 -8.65 -3.58
CA GLN A 80 0.22 -8.61 -2.52
C GLN A 80 0.89 -8.50 -1.16
N THR A 81 0.45 -7.52 -0.37
CA THR A 81 0.70 -7.52 1.08
C THR A 81 -0.26 -8.47 1.77
N LEU A 82 0.00 -8.75 3.06
CA LEU A 82 -0.89 -9.62 3.81
C LEU A 82 -2.30 -9.03 3.93
N ALA A 83 -2.44 -7.72 4.11
CA ALA A 83 -3.76 -7.08 4.12
C ALA A 83 -4.45 -7.15 2.74
N MET A 84 -3.69 -7.01 1.66
CA MET A 84 -4.24 -7.15 0.31
C MET A 84 -4.74 -8.58 0.04
N LYS A 85 -4.07 -9.60 0.58
CA LYS A 85 -4.50 -11.01 0.44
C LYS A 85 -5.89 -11.24 1.04
N THR A 86 -6.21 -10.66 2.19
CA THR A 86 -7.53 -10.85 2.85
C THR A 86 -8.69 -10.33 1.98
N TRP A 87 -8.46 -9.26 1.24
CA TRP A 87 -9.44 -8.64 0.34
C TRP A 87 -9.29 -9.03 -1.14
N ARG A 88 -8.37 -9.96 -1.45
CA ARG A 88 -8.04 -10.42 -2.81
C ARG A 88 -7.61 -9.27 -3.73
N LEU A 89 -6.91 -8.29 -3.19
CA LEU A 89 -6.35 -7.18 -3.95
C LEU A 89 -4.95 -7.56 -4.43
N LYS A 90 -4.58 -7.20 -5.65
CA LYS A 90 -3.24 -7.44 -6.17
C LYS A 90 -2.73 -6.24 -6.94
N VAL A 91 -1.49 -5.87 -6.66
CA VAL A 91 -0.72 -4.88 -7.41
C VAL A 91 -0.15 -5.56 -8.64
N VAL A 92 -0.40 -4.95 -9.77
CA VAL A 92 -0.13 -5.49 -11.10
C VAL A 92 0.52 -4.38 -11.92
N LEU A 93 1.56 -4.73 -12.68
CA LEU A 93 2.14 -3.85 -13.69
C LEU A 93 1.70 -4.38 -15.06
N PRO A 94 0.91 -3.62 -15.85
CA PRO A 94 0.48 -4.06 -17.18
C PRO A 94 1.68 -4.50 -18.04
N GLY A 95 1.53 -5.61 -18.76
CA GLY A 95 2.59 -6.15 -19.61
C GLY A 95 3.72 -6.88 -18.88
N HIS A 96 3.69 -6.99 -17.55
CA HIS A 96 4.71 -7.69 -16.76
C HIS A 96 4.11 -8.82 -15.92
N ALA A 97 4.86 -9.91 -15.75
CA ALA A 97 4.44 -11.04 -14.92
C ALA A 97 4.44 -10.72 -13.42
N HIS A 98 5.36 -9.86 -12.98
CA HIS A 98 5.52 -9.40 -11.61
C HIS A 98 5.92 -7.92 -11.59
N VAL A 99 5.75 -7.26 -10.44
CA VAL A 99 6.21 -5.88 -10.27
C VAL A 99 7.73 -5.91 -10.05
N PRO A 100 8.55 -5.31 -10.93
CA PRO A 100 9.99 -5.32 -10.74
C PRO A 100 10.37 -4.47 -9.52
N LEU A 101 11.49 -4.82 -8.86
CA LEU A 101 11.94 -4.18 -7.63
C LEU A 101 12.05 -2.65 -7.76
N ARG A 102 12.52 -2.16 -8.91
CA ARG A 102 12.65 -0.72 -9.20
C ARG A 102 11.29 -0.01 -9.17
N VAL A 103 10.25 -0.61 -9.74
CA VAL A 103 8.89 -0.05 -9.75
C VAL A 103 8.28 -0.14 -8.35
N ALA A 104 8.51 -1.23 -7.61
CA ALA A 104 8.07 -1.34 -6.22
C ALA A 104 8.71 -0.28 -5.31
N ALA A 105 10.02 -0.02 -5.46
CA ALA A 105 10.73 1.02 -4.74
C ALA A 105 10.26 2.43 -5.13
N PHE A 106 10.07 2.69 -6.42
CA PHE A 106 9.53 3.96 -6.89
C PHE A 106 8.11 4.19 -6.37
N ARG A 107 7.26 3.16 -6.41
CA ARG A 107 5.92 3.20 -5.83
C ARG A 107 5.95 3.46 -4.33
N TYR A 108 6.88 2.85 -3.59
CA TYR A 108 7.07 3.10 -2.15
C TYR A 108 7.41 4.57 -1.88
N ILE A 109 8.38 5.14 -2.60
CA ILE A 109 8.75 6.55 -2.47
C ILE A 109 7.55 7.46 -2.79
N LEU A 110 6.80 7.17 -3.84
CA LEU A 110 5.59 7.92 -4.18
C LEU A 110 4.48 7.78 -3.11
N SER A 111 4.38 6.64 -2.42
CA SER A 111 3.44 6.48 -1.31
C SER A 111 3.75 7.41 -0.13
N TRP A 112 5.03 7.77 0.08
CA TRP A 112 5.40 8.78 1.11
C TRP A 112 4.89 10.18 0.79
N MET A 113 4.48 10.48 -0.44
CA MET A 113 3.83 11.76 -0.76
C MET A 113 2.47 11.94 -0.05
N TRP A 114 1.89 10.88 0.52
CA TRP A 114 0.72 11.01 1.41
C TRP A 114 1.09 11.66 2.76
N LEU A 115 2.33 11.51 3.21
CA LEU A 115 2.78 11.91 4.55
C LEU A 115 3.71 13.12 4.52
N LEU A 116 4.60 13.23 3.51
CA LEU A 116 5.60 14.29 3.42
C LEU A 116 5.02 15.72 3.38
N PRO A 117 3.96 16.01 2.59
CA PRO A 117 3.37 17.35 2.58
C PRO A 117 2.73 17.70 3.93
N ALA A 118 2.09 16.74 4.59
CA ALA A 118 1.52 16.94 5.92
C ALA A 118 2.60 17.22 6.97
N LEU A 119 3.73 16.51 6.88
CA LEU A 119 4.87 16.70 7.78
C LEU A 119 5.53 18.08 7.56
N LEU A 120 5.71 18.50 6.31
CA LEU A 120 6.24 19.82 5.95
C LEU A 120 5.34 20.97 6.43
N VAL A 121 4.01 20.81 6.30
CA VAL A 121 3.06 21.80 6.81
C VAL A 121 3.09 21.83 8.34
N SER A 122 3.15 20.67 9.00
CA SER A 122 3.24 20.61 10.46
C SER A 122 4.52 21.26 11.00
N SER A 123 5.66 21.08 10.32
CA SER A 123 6.94 21.69 10.71
C SER A 123 7.00 23.19 10.39
N ALA A 124 6.34 23.65 9.33
CA ALA A 124 6.32 25.06 8.94
C ALA A 124 5.38 25.91 9.82
N PHE A 125 4.35 25.31 10.40
CA PHE A 125 3.32 26.01 11.19
C PHE A 125 3.32 25.69 12.69
N ASP A 126 4.34 24.96 13.18
CA ASP A 126 4.55 24.62 14.60
C ASP A 126 3.31 24.05 15.29
N LEU A 127 2.59 23.18 14.56
CA LEU A 127 1.28 22.67 14.94
C LEU A 127 1.40 21.58 16.03
N GLN A 128 0.99 21.90 17.27
CA GLN A 128 1.08 21.00 18.43
C GLN A 128 0.04 19.85 18.44
N HIS A 129 0.54 18.61 18.61
CA HIS A 129 -0.14 17.34 18.93
C HIS A 129 -1.45 17.02 18.17
N TRP A 130 -2.58 17.65 18.52
CA TRP A 130 -3.88 17.37 17.90
C TRP A 130 -4.00 17.96 16.49
N THR A 131 -3.33 19.08 16.23
CA THR A 131 -3.31 19.71 14.91
C THR A 131 -2.36 19.01 13.94
N ALA A 132 -1.28 18.39 14.42
CA ALA A 132 -0.40 17.54 13.62
C ALA A 132 -1.14 16.28 13.11
N LEU A 133 -1.92 15.63 13.98
CA LEU A 133 -2.82 14.53 13.58
C LEU A 133 -3.87 14.99 12.56
N GLY A 134 -4.44 16.18 12.77
CA GLY A 134 -5.35 16.82 11.81
C GLY A 134 -4.69 17.10 10.46
N ALA A 135 -3.45 17.60 10.44
CA ALA A 135 -2.69 17.87 9.23
C ALA A 135 -2.35 16.57 8.46
N ILE A 136 -2.03 15.49 9.16
CA ILE A 136 -1.89 14.16 8.56
C ILE A 136 -3.20 13.70 7.94
N GLY A 137 -4.33 13.85 8.64
CA GLY A 137 -5.66 13.56 8.11
C GLY A 137 -6.01 14.38 6.87
N VAL A 138 -5.71 15.68 6.88
CA VAL A 138 -5.93 16.58 5.74
C VAL A 138 -5.02 16.24 4.57
N GLY A 139 -3.75 15.90 4.80
CA GLY A 139 -2.82 15.44 3.77
C GLY A 139 -3.27 14.15 3.12
N ILE A 140 -3.75 13.19 3.93
CA ILE A 140 -4.37 11.95 3.47
C ILE A 140 -5.61 12.26 2.61
N LEU A 141 -6.50 13.15 3.06
CA LEU A 141 -7.72 13.50 2.33
C LEU A 141 -7.43 14.26 1.03
N ALA A 142 -6.52 15.23 1.05
CA ALA A 142 -6.12 16.01 -0.11
C ALA A 142 -5.44 15.12 -1.17
N TRP A 143 -4.54 14.23 -0.74
CA TRP A 143 -3.90 13.30 -1.65
C TRP A 143 -4.86 12.19 -2.12
N SER A 144 -5.78 11.72 -1.27
CA SER A 144 -6.85 10.81 -1.66
C SER A 144 -7.81 11.44 -2.66
N ALA A 145 -8.11 12.74 -2.53
CA ALA A 145 -8.97 13.47 -3.45
C ALA A 145 -8.38 13.53 -4.87
N THR A 146 -7.05 13.45 -5.03
CA THR A 146 -6.41 13.32 -6.37
C THR A 146 -6.86 12.07 -7.13
N ALA A 147 -7.29 11.01 -6.42
CA ALA A 147 -7.84 9.82 -7.06
C ALA A 147 -9.23 10.05 -7.67
N LEU A 148 -9.99 11.03 -7.17
CA LEU A 148 -11.29 11.41 -7.73
C LEU A 148 -11.14 12.14 -9.07
N PHE A 149 -10.02 12.84 -9.27
CA PHE A 149 -9.69 13.48 -10.56
C PHE A 149 -9.10 12.51 -11.58
N THR A 150 -8.74 11.30 -11.14
CA THR A 150 -8.33 10.23 -12.05
C THR A 150 -9.59 9.47 -12.45
N GLY A 151 -10.05 9.58 -13.70
CA GLY A 151 -11.32 8.99 -14.18
C GLY A 151 -11.52 7.48 -13.92
N ASN A 152 -10.48 6.76 -13.49
CA ASN A 152 -10.50 5.33 -13.14
C ASN A 152 -10.47 5.06 -11.61
N GLY A 153 -10.51 6.09 -10.76
CA GLY A 153 -10.40 5.96 -9.29
C GLY A 153 -9.06 5.42 -8.79
N GLN A 154 -8.03 5.41 -9.63
CA GLN A 154 -6.67 5.00 -9.28
C GLN A 154 -5.96 6.14 -8.54
N PHE A 155 -5.12 5.80 -7.56
CA PHE A 155 -4.35 6.81 -6.85
C PHE A 155 -3.23 7.34 -7.74
N LEU A 156 -2.86 8.61 -7.57
CA LEU A 156 -1.83 9.25 -8.39
C LEU A 156 -0.48 8.51 -8.33
N HIS A 157 -0.10 7.98 -7.16
CA HIS A 157 1.14 7.21 -7.02
C HIS A 157 1.11 5.90 -7.82
N ASP A 158 -0.04 5.23 -7.89
CA ASP A 158 -0.21 4.01 -8.68
C ASP A 158 -0.06 4.34 -10.18
N LYS A 159 -0.71 5.43 -10.63
CA LYS A 159 -0.64 5.90 -12.02
C LYS A 159 0.77 6.35 -12.43
N LEU A 160 1.46 7.10 -11.59
CA LEU A 160 2.85 7.54 -11.84
C LEU A 160 3.81 6.35 -11.87
N ALA A 161 3.60 5.33 -11.02
CA ALA A 161 4.38 4.10 -11.05
C ALA A 161 3.97 3.13 -12.19
N GLY A 162 2.93 3.45 -12.97
CA GLY A 162 2.36 2.57 -13.98
C GLY A 162 1.67 1.32 -13.41
N THR A 163 1.51 1.25 -12.09
CA THR A 163 0.91 0.10 -11.40
C THR A 163 -0.60 0.26 -11.26
N GLN A 164 -1.29 -0.86 -11.15
CA GLN A 164 -2.72 -0.89 -10.88
C GLN A 164 -3.05 -1.90 -9.78
N ILE A 165 -4.02 -1.57 -8.93
CA ILE A 165 -4.60 -2.52 -7.99
C ILE A 165 -5.82 -3.17 -8.65
N VAL A 166 -5.76 -4.48 -8.83
CA VAL A 166 -6.84 -5.29 -9.41
C VAL A 166 -7.43 -6.20 -8.34
N GLN A 167 -8.71 -6.55 -8.48
CA GLN A 167 -9.34 -7.53 -7.62
C GLN A 167 -9.26 -8.92 -8.26
N LEU A 168 -8.67 -9.88 -7.54
CA LEU A 168 -8.61 -11.27 -7.99
C LEU A 168 -10.00 -11.93 -7.88
N PRO A 169 -10.32 -12.88 -8.79
CA PRO A 169 -11.54 -13.66 -8.73
C PRO A 169 -11.71 -14.38 -7.40
N ALA A 170 -12.97 -14.64 -7.02
CA ALA A 170 -13.24 -15.49 -5.87
C ALA A 170 -12.71 -16.91 -6.13
N PRO A 171 -12.12 -17.58 -5.14
CA PRO A 171 -11.76 -19.00 -5.29
C PRO A 171 -13.01 -19.79 -5.66
N ALA A 172 -12.91 -20.62 -6.71
CA ALA A 172 -14.02 -21.42 -7.20
C ALA A 172 -14.56 -22.29 -6.05
N LYS A 173 -15.84 -22.15 -5.75
CA LYS A 173 -16.53 -23.00 -4.76
C LYS A 173 -16.44 -24.43 -5.31
N LYS A 174 -15.69 -25.33 -4.65
CA LYS A 174 -15.67 -26.75 -5.02
C LYS A 174 -17.12 -27.25 -4.95
N SER A 175 -17.72 -27.50 -6.12
CA SER A 175 -19.05 -28.08 -6.20
C SER A 175 -18.98 -29.46 -5.54
N LYS A 176 -19.73 -29.64 -4.45
CA LYS A 176 -19.96 -30.97 -3.88
C LYS A 176 -20.65 -31.78 -4.98
N LYS A 177 -19.93 -32.69 -5.64
CA LYS A 177 -20.55 -33.76 -6.41
C LYS A 177 -21.50 -34.48 -5.46
N VAL A 178 -22.80 -34.30 -5.67
CA VAL A 178 -23.83 -35.15 -5.10
C VAL A 178 -23.61 -36.52 -5.73
N ALA A 179 -23.08 -37.46 -4.95
CA ALA A 179 -23.06 -38.86 -5.33
C ALA A 179 -24.53 -39.34 -5.28
N ALA A 180 -25.03 -39.78 -6.43
CA ALA A 180 -26.31 -40.44 -6.59
C ALA A 180 -26.20 -41.90 -6.12
#